data_AF-A0A9X1W1N5-F1
#
_entry.id   AF-A0A9X1W1N5-F1
#
_cell.length_a   1.000
_cell.length_b   1.000
_cell.length_c   1.000
_cell.angle_alpha   90.00
_cell.angle_beta   90.00
_cell.angle_gamma   90.00
#
_symmetry.space_group_name_H-M   'P 1'
#
loop_
_entity.id
_entity.type
_entity.pdbx_description
1 polymer ?
#
loop_
_entity_poly.entity_id
_entity_poly.type
_entity_poly.pdbx_seq_one_letter_code
_entity_poly.pdbx_strand_id
1 'polypeptide(L)'
;MSQHDRQSFLGPTSEQDLASVTVGILGLGGGGSHVVQQLAHLGVGGYVIADLDIIDETNLNRLVGGTRADIDAKELKIRIAERAIRRVLPNARISAHAKPWQEVAGELKHCDVLIGGLDSVIAKDEADRFGKRFLIPYIDMGMDVHKLGDRFLIAGQVVLTLPGGPCLRCMGVVTEAALATEARRYGAAGGKPQVVWPNGVLASTAVGLFTQLVCPWHDKPMAAAYLEYDGNKHTVSPSMRLAAIANRPCSHYLAHEAGEPRFDIRTPPAPVKPQVETSVLADEVAPSWWRSVVAFFTGR
;
A
#
# COMPACT_ATOMS: atom_id res chain seq x y z
N MET A 1 3.78 20.40 -18.02
CA MET A 1 3.79 18.95 -18.19
C MET A 1 4.41 18.33 -16.96
N SER A 2 3.60 17.61 -16.18
CA SER A 2 4.03 16.81 -15.02
C SER A 2 4.67 15.50 -15.49
N GLN A 3 5.50 14.88 -14.65
CA GLN A 3 5.97 13.51 -14.84
C GLN A 3 4.80 12.51 -15.01
N HIS A 4 3.63 12.85 -14.48
CA HIS A 4 2.44 12.01 -14.41
C HIS A 4 1.33 12.39 -15.42
N ASP A 5 1.61 13.25 -16.42
CA ASP A 5 0.60 13.68 -17.41
C ASP A 5 -0.10 12.49 -18.13
N ARG A 6 0.62 11.37 -18.31
CA ARG A 6 0.11 10.16 -19.00
C ARG A 6 -0.76 9.25 -18.13
N GLN A 7 -0.92 9.55 -16.84
CA GLN A 7 -1.87 8.87 -15.95
C GLN A 7 -3.08 9.77 -15.59
N SER A 8 -3.33 10.82 -16.37
CA SER A 8 -4.45 11.77 -16.15
C SER A 8 -5.85 11.13 -16.11
N PHE A 9 -6.03 9.93 -16.66
CA PHE A 9 -7.28 9.18 -16.54
C PHE A 9 -7.60 8.75 -15.09
N LEU A 10 -6.64 8.82 -14.17
CA LEU A 10 -6.84 8.54 -12.75
C LEU A 10 -7.68 9.61 -12.03
N GLY A 11 -7.95 10.73 -12.68
CA GLY A 11 -8.78 11.80 -12.16
C GLY A 11 -8.00 13.11 -11.94
N PRO A 12 -8.68 14.25 -11.90
CA PRO A 12 -8.04 15.57 -11.88
C PRO A 12 -7.25 15.88 -10.60
N THR A 13 -7.56 15.21 -9.49
CA THR A 13 -6.86 15.38 -8.20
C THR A 13 -5.83 14.28 -7.93
N SER A 14 -5.72 13.28 -8.81
CA SER A 14 -4.95 12.05 -8.56
C SER A 14 -3.49 12.30 -8.18
N GLU A 15 -2.80 13.24 -8.84
CA GLU A 15 -1.41 13.58 -8.49
C GLU A 15 -1.28 14.14 -7.07
N GLN A 16 -2.22 15.00 -6.66
CA GLN A 16 -2.22 15.58 -5.32
C GLN A 16 -2.56 14.52 -4.27
N ASP A 17 -3.56 13.68 -4.55
CA ASP A 17 -4.00 12.62 -3.66
C ASP A 17 -2.86 11.61 -3.43
N LEU A 18 -2.21 11.14 -4.50
CA LEU A 18 -1.05 10.24 -4.44
C LEU A 18 0.16 10.91 -3.76
N ALA A 19 0.44 12.18 -4.00
CA ALA A 19 1.55 12.87 -3.33
C ALA A 19 1.32 13.04 -1.82
N SER A 20 0.06 13.10 -1.38
CA SER A 20 -0.32 13.25 0.03
C SER A 20 -0.32 11.92 0.80
N VAL A 21 -0.69 10.82 0.14
CA VAL A 21 -0.90 9.51 0.78
C VAL A 21 0.39 8.91 1.32
N THR A 22 0.27 8.21 2.45
CA THR A 22 1.34 7.45 3.10
C THR A 22 0.97 5.97 3.14
N VAL A 23 1.78 5.14 2.49
CA VAL A 23 1.56 3.69 2.40
C VAL A 23 2.49 2.94 3.36
N GLY A 24 1.92 2.06 4.18
CA GLY A 24 2.68 1.11 4.99
C GLY A 24 2.93 -0.18 4.23
N ILE A 25 4.20 -0.59 4.09
CA ILE A 25 4.57 -1.81 3.34
C ILE A 25 5.22 -2.80 4.30
N LEU A 26 4.56 -3.94 4.47
CA LEU A 26 4.95 -5.00 5.41
C LEU A 26 5.61 -6.14 4.63
N GLY A 27 6.93 -6.21 4.69
CA GLY A 27 7.74 -7.14 3.89
C GLY A 27 8.14 -6.58 2.52
N LEU A 28 9.43 -6.71 2.21
CA LEU A 28 10.13 -6.18 1.03
C LEU A 28 10.80 -7.31 0.22
N GLY A 29 10.25 -8.52 0.30
CA GLY A 29 10.61 -9.65 -0.53
C GLY A 29 10.15 -9.52 -1.98
N GLY A 30 9.79 -10.65 -2.62
CA GLY A 30 9.36 -10.69 -4.02
C GLY A 30 8.28 -9.65 -4.33
N GLY A 31 7.07 -9.82 -3.77
CA GLY A 31 5.96 -8.88 -4.01
C GLY A 31 6.23 -7.45 -3.52
N GLY A 32 6.76 -7.29 -2.31
CA GLY A 32 6.99 -5.96 -1.71
C GLY A 32 7.94 -5.08 -2.52
N SER A 33 9.01 -5.67 -3.07
CA SER A 33 9.95 -4.95 -3.94
C SER A 33 9.30 -4.39 -5.21
N HIS A 34 8.38 -5.15 -5.83
CA HIS A 34 7.58 -4.68 -6.97
C HIS A 34 6.61 -3.57 -6.57
N VAL A 35 5.92 -3.71 -5.43
CA VAL A 35 4.96 -2.71 -4.95
C VAL A 35 5.66 -1.37 -4.73
N VAL A 36 6.77 -1.36 -4.01
CA VAL A 36 7.56 -0.15 -3.74
C VAL A 36 7.92 0.58 -5.05
N GLN A 37 8.45 -0.14 -6.02
CA GLN A 37 8.82 0.43 -7.32
C GLN A 37 7.60 1.04 -8.03
N GLN A 38 6.49 0.30 -8.08
CA GLN A 38 5.29 0.73 -8.80
C GLN A 38 4.61 1.94 -8.14
N LEU A 39 4.53 1.97 -6.81
CA LEU A 39 4.00 3.13 -6.07
C LEU A 39 4.86 4.38 -6.30
N ALA A 40 6.19 4.22 -6.39
CA ALA A 40 7.07 5.32 -6.72
C ALA A 40 6.83 5.85 -8.15
N HIS A 41 6.58 4.97 -9.12
CA HIS A 41 6.20 5.39 -10.47
C HIS A 41 4.82 6.05 -10.57
N LEU A 42 3.92 5.77 -9.63
CA LEU A 42 2.61 6.42 -9.56
C LEU A 42 2.65 7.81 -8.92
N GLY A 43 3.73 8.17 -8.22
CA GLY A 43 3.84 9.45 -7.52
C GLY A 43 3.43 9.40 -6.05
N VAL A 44 3.36 8.21 -5.43
CA VAL A 44 3.06 8.09 -3.98
C VAL A 44 4.12 8.81 -3.17
N GLY A 45 3.70 9.76 -2.32
CA GLY A 45 4.60 10.67 -1.64
C GLY A 45 5.12 10.21 -0.27
N GLY A 46 4.42 9.29 0.40
CA GLY A 46 4.75 8.81 1.74
C GLY A 46 4.88 7.28 1.84
N TYR A 47 5.89 6.82 2.58
CA TYR A 47 6.17 5.40 2.80
C TYR A 47 6.56 5.14 4.26
N VAL A 48 5.98 4.11 4.85
CA VAL A 48 6.50 3.45 6.05
C VAL A 48 6.83 2.01 5.67
N ILE A 49 8.11 1.66 5.58
CA ILE A 49 8.54 0.33 5.13
C ILE A 49 9.17 -0.44 6.29
N ALA A 50 8.77 -1.70 6.47
CA ALA A 50 9.28 -2.57 7.52
C ALA A 50 9.67 -3.94 6.96
N ASP A 51 10.95 -4.28 7.07
CA ASP A 51 11.51 -5.59 6.75
C ASP A 51 12.84 -5.74 7.49
N LEU A 52 13.04 -6.86 8.20
CA LEU A 52 14.26 -7.11 8.98
C LEU A 52 15.38 -7.79 8.18
N ASP A 53 15.09 -8.26 6.96
CA ASP A 53 15.98 -9.15 6.24
C ASP A 53 17.10 -8.39 5.51
N ILE A 54 18.22 -9.09 5.43
CA ILE A 54 19.31 -8.79 4.51
C ILE A 54 19.05 -9.54 3.20
N ILE A 55 19.44 -8.96 2.06
CA ILE A 55 19.33 -9.66 0.78
C ILE A 55 20.23 -10.90 0.73
N ASP A 56 19.71 -11.99 0.20
CA ASP A 56 20.43 -13.25 -0.01
C ASP A 56 20.46 -13.65 -1.50
N GLU A 57 21.40 -14.54 -1.86
CA GLU A 57 21.53 -15.15 -3.20
C GLU A 57 20.19 -15.63 -3.76
N THR A 58 19.42 -16.33 -2.93
CA THR A 58 18.14 -16.91 -3.30
C THR A 58 17.08 -15.85 -3.60
N ASN A 59 17.33 -14.56 -3.30
CA ASN A 59 16.40 -13.46 -3.52
C ASN A 59 16.58 -12.80 -4.90
N LEU A 60 17.77 -12.88 -5.51
CA LEU A 60 18.06 -12.18 -6.78
C LEU A 60 17.11 -12.55 -7.93
N ASN A 61 16.51 -13.72 -7.87
CA ASN A 61 15.59 -14.19 -8.90
C ASN A 61 14.23 -13.47 -8.88
N ARG A 62 13.92 -12.66 -7.85
CA ARG A 62 12.60 -12.04 -7.67
C ARG A 62 12.57 -10.71 -6.91
N LEU A 63 13.64 -10.33 -6.22
CA LEU A 63 13.71 -9.07 -5.47
C LEU A 63 14.11 -7.92 -6.42
N VAL A 64 13.13 -7.14 -6.84
CA VAL A 64 13.33 -6.02 -7.76
C VAL A 64 14.18 -4.93 -7.12
N GLY A 65 15.23 -4.51 -7.82
CA GLY A 65 16.18 -3.48 -7.37
C GLY A 65 17.39 -4.01 -6.58
N GLY A 66 17.36 -5.28 -6.19
CA GLY A 66 18.50 -5.98 -5.60
C GLY A 66 19.54 -6.35 -6.65
N THR A 67 20.81 -6.36 -6.26
CA THR A 67 21.95 -6.63 -7.13
C THR A 67 22.97 -7.54 -6.45
N ARG A 68 23.91 -8.08 -7.23
CA ARG A 68 25.03 -8.87 -6.69
C ARG A 68 25.84 -8.09 -5.65
N ALA A 69 26.10 -6.81 -5.94
CA ALA A 69 26.84 -5.94 -5.04
C ALA A 69 26.13 -5.74 -3.68
N ASP A 70 24.79 -5.78 -3.66
CA ASP A 70 24.03 -5.68 -2.41
C ASP A 70 24.20 -6.92 -1.54
N ILE A 71 24.33 -8.12 -2.14
CA ILE A 71 24.65 -9.35 -1.40
C ILE A 71 26.05 -9.27 -0.82
N ASP A 72 27.02 -8.87 -1.64
CA ASP A 72 28.42 -8.75 -1.21
C ASP A 72 28.53 -7.74 -0.04
N ALA A 73 27.73 -6.68 -0.08
CA ALA A 73 27.63 -5.66 0.98
C ALA A 73 26.76 -6.05 2.18
N LYS A 74 26.04 -7.18 2.13
CA LYS A 74 25.02 -7.59 3.12
C LYS A 74 23.98 -6.50 3.37
N GLU A 75 23.50 -5.90 2.28
CA GLU A 75 22.59 -4.78 2.31
C GLU A 75 21.20 -5.18 2.83
N LEU A 76 20.60 -4.31 3.64
CA LEU A 76 19.24 -4.51 4.14
C LEU A 76 18.23 -4.30 3.02
N LYS A 77 17.19 -5.14 2.94
CA LYS A 77 16.13 -4.98 1.92
C LYS A 77 15.46 -3.61 1.98
N ILE A 78 15.35 -3.02 3.17
CA ILE A 78 14.85 -1.65 3.34
C ILE A 78 15.69 -0.60 2.60
N ARG A 79 17.02 -0.74 2.53
CA ARG A 79 17.91 0.19 1.81
C ARG A 79 17.77 0.05 0.30
N ILE A 80 17.57 -1.19 -0.17
CA ILE A 80 17.29 -1.47 -1.58
C ILE A 80 15.96 -0.83 -1.99
N ALA A 81 14.92 -0.95 -1.16
CA ALA A 81 13.63 -0.31 -1.38
C ALA A 81 13.73 1.22 -1.36
N GLU A 82 14.39 1.83 -0.36
CA GLU A 82 14.66 3.28 -0.32
C GLU A 82 15.34 3.76 -1.61
N ARG A 83 16.37 3.04 -2.05
CA ARG A 83 17.09 3.34 -3.29
C ARG A 83 16.19 3.24 -4.52
N ALA A 84 15.32 2.25 -4.58
CA ALA A 84 14.36 2.09 -5.68
C ALA A 84 13.36 3.26 -5.73
N ILE A 85 12.82 3.67 -4.58
CA ILE A 85 11.90 4.82 -4.48
C ILE A 85 12.61 6.10 -4.93
N ARG A 86 13.76 6.42 -4.32
CA ARG A 86 14.45 7.70 -4.56
C ARG A 86 14.97 7.88 -5.97
N ARG A 87 15.21 6.78 -6.71
CA ARG A 87 15.55 6.84 -8.14
C ARG A 87 14.43 7.41 -9.00
N VAL A 88 13.18 7.27 -8.57
CA VAL A 88 11.99 7.75 -9.29
C VAL A 88 11.43 9.02 -8.65
N LEU A 89 11.35 9.05 -7.31
CA LEU A 89 10.82 10.15 -6.50
C LEU A 89 11.88 10.61 -5.47
N PRO A 90 12.80 11.51 -5.82
CA PRO A 90 13.88 11.94 -4.93
C PRO A 90 13.40 12.52 -3.59
N ASN A 91 12.24 13.18 -3.62
CA ASN A 91 11.65 13.90 -2.49
C ASN A 91 10.59 13.09 -1.71
N ALA A 92 10.48 11.78 -1.95
CA ALA A 92 9.57 10.93 -1.20
C ALA A 92 9.88 10.96 0.31
N ARG A 93 8.83 11.02 1.14
CA ARG A 93 8.90 10.90 2.59
C ARG A 93 8.96 9.41 2.93
N ILE A 94 10.11 8.94 3.39
CA ILE A 94 10.33 7.51 3.67
C ILE A 94 10.75 7.34 5.12
N SER A 95 9.99 6.55 5.87
CA SER A 95 10.37 6.01 7.18
C SER A 95 10.68 4.53 7.02
N ALA A 96 11.95 4.15 7.14
CA ALA A 96 12.41 2.79 6.88
C ALA A 96 12.91 2.10 8.15
N HIS A 97 12.39 0.90 8.40
CA HIS A 97 12.58 0.17 9.65
C HIS A 97 13.13 -1.23 9.38
N ALA A 98 14.38 -1.45 9.77
CA ALA A 98 15.02 -2.78 9.75
C ALA A 98 14.54 -3.63 10.95
N LYS A 99 13.22 -3.83 11.05
CA LYS A 99 12.54 -4.46 12.18
C LYS A 99 11.35 -5.28 11.71
N PRO A 100 10.91 -6.28 12.50
CA PRO A 100 9.58 -6.85 12.33
C PRO A 100 8.52 -5.74 12.36
N TRP A 101 7.52 -5.81 11.48
CA TRP A 101 6.54 -4.74 11.35
C TRP A 101 5.74 -4.48 12.63
N GLN A 102 5.58 -5.50 13.49
CA GLN A 102 4.90 -5.40 14.77
C GLN A 102 5.56 -4.36 15.69
N GLU A 103 6.88 -4.19 15.60
CA GLU A 103 7.63 -3.18 16.36
C GLU A 103 7.47 -1.76 15.78
N VAL A 104 6.92 -1.64 14.58
CA VAL A 104 6.71 -0.39 13.83
C VAL A 104 5.24 0.05 13.88
N ALA A 105 4.40 -0.67 14.63
CA ALA A 105 2.97 -0.41 14.79
C ALA A 105 2.63 1.06 15.14
N GLY A 106 3.51 1.74 15.88
CA GLY A 106 3.35 3.15 16.25
C GLY A 106 3.31 4.11 15.05
N GLU A 107 4.06 3.83 13.99
CA GLU A 107 4.07 4.62 12.76
C GLU A 107 3.03 4.11 11.75
N LEU A 108 2.89 2.79 11.65
CA LEU A 108 1.94 2.15 10.72
C LEU A 108 0.49 2.55 10.97
N LYS A 109 0.11 2.90 12.21
CA LYS A 109 -1.25 3.36 12.54
C LYS A 109 -1.60 4.73 11.93
N HIS A 110 -0.62 5.43 11.38
CA HIS A 110 -0.76 6.73 10.72
C HIS A 110 -0.73 6.62 9.19
N CYS A 111 -0.57 5.41 8.64
CA CYS A 111 -0.66 5.18 7.20
C CYS A 111 -2.12 5.20 6.74
N ASP A 112 -2.32 5.60 5.49
CA ASP A 112 -3.64 5.64 4.85
C ASP A 112 -4.03 4.26 4.28
N VAL A 113 -3.05 3.48 3.83
CA VAL A 113 -3.23 2.10 3.33
C VAL A 113 -2.05 1.24 3.76
N LEU A 114 -2.32 -0.02 4.11
CA LEU A 114 -1.30 -1.04 4.35
C LEU A 114 -1.27 -2.05 3.21
N ILE A 115 -0.09 -2.45 2.78
CA ILE A 115 0.12 -3.50 1.78
C ILE A 115 1.07 -4.55 2.36
N GLY A 116 0.61 -5.80 2.44
CA GLY A 116 1.35 -6.91 3.01
C GLY A 116 1.88 -7.87 1.97
N GLY A 117 3.21 -8.04 1.93
CA GLY A 117 3.91 -9.11 1.23
C GLY A 117 4.43 -10.17 2.21
N LEU A 118 3.59 -10.57 3.17
CA LEU A 118 3.95 -11.43 4.28
C LEU A 118 3.86 -12.91 3.90
N ASP A 119 4.84 -13.72 4.28
CA ASP A 119 4.86 -15.17 3.98
C ASP A 119 4.09 -16.02 5.00
N SER A 120 3.97 -15.53 6.23
CA SER A 120 3.39 -16.23 7.37
C SER A 120 1.87 -16.02 7.47
N VAL A 121 1.11 -17.08 7.78
CA VAL A 121 -0.35 -16.98 7.97
C VAL A 121 -0.66 -16.20 9.24
N ILE A 122 0.12 -16.39 10.31
CA ILE A 122 0.04 -15.60 11.55
C ILE A 122 0.28 -14.12 11.24
N ALA A 123 1.35 -13.79 10.50
CA ALA A 123 1.66 -12.39 10.20
C ALA A 123 0.55 -11.72 9.36
N LYS A 124 -0.06 -12.45 8.43
CA LYS A 124 -1.23 -11.96 7.65
C LYS A 124 -2.43 -11.70 8.55
N ASP A 125 -2.73 -12.59 9.49
CA ASP A 125 -3.82 -12.43 10.45
C ASP A 125 -3.61 -11.21 11.36
N GLU A 126 -2.38 -11.05 11.87
CA GLU A 126 -1.99 -9.91 12.69
C GLU A 126 -2.09 -8.59 11.93
N ALA A 127 -1.66 -8.54 10.66
CA ALA A 127 -1.73 -7.33 9.84
C ALA A 127 -3.17 -6.94 9.49
N ASP A 128 -4.03 -7.90 9.13
CA ASP A 128 -5.46 -7.65 8.90
C ASP A 128 -6.15 -7.17 10.18
N ARG A 129 -5.87 -7.81 11.33
CA ARG A 129 -6.32 -7.34 12.66
C ARG A 129 -5.92 -5.90 12.94
N PHE A 130 -4.66 -5.58 12.67
CA PHE A 130 -4.11 -4.25 12.86
C PHE A 130 -4.85 -3.22 11.99
N GLY A 131 -5.01 -3.50 10.69
CA GLY A 131 -5.75 -2.65 9.76
C GLY A 131 -7.19 -2.42 10.22
N LYS A 132 -7.92 -3.46 10.63
CA LYS A 132 -9.29 -3.35 11.16
C LYS A 132 -9.34 -2.52 12.44
N ARG A 133 -8.38 -2.70 13.36
CA ARG A 133 -8.33 -2.00 14.65
C ARG A 133 -8.08 -0.50 14.49
N PHE A 134 -7.21 -0.13 13.57
CA PHE A 134 -6.85 1.28 13.30
C PHE A 134 -7.60 1.89 12.12
N LEU A 135 -8.51 1.13 11.52
CA LEU A 135 -9.41 1.58 10.45
C LEU A 135 -8.67 1.93 9.16
N ILE A 136 -7.66 1.13 8.88
CA ILE A 136 -6.78 1.28 7.72
C ILE A 136 -7.10 0.15 6.73
N PRO A 137 -7.43 0.47 5.47
CA PRO A 137 -7.46 -0.49 4.38
C PRO A 137 -6.19 -1.36 4.35
N TYR A 138 -6.36 -2.67 4.23
CA TYR A 138 -5.25 -3.60 4.12
C TYR A 138 -5.37 -4.43 2.84
N ILE A 139 -4.29 -4.45 2.06
CA ILE A 139 -4.15 -5.25 0.85
C ILE A 139 -3.13 -6.35 1.12
N ASP A 140 -3.59 -7.59 1.26
CA ASP A 140 -2.73 -8.76 1.34
C ASP A 140 -2.42 -9.29 -0.05
N MET A 141 -1.17 -9.70 -0.28
CA MET A 141 -0.80 -10.47 -1.45
C MET A 141 0.06 -11.67 -1.04
N GLY A 142 -0.05 -12.75 -1.81
CA GLY A 142 0.74 -13.95 -1.57
C GLY A 142 0.71 -14.89 -2.75
N MET A 143 1.76 -15.70 -2.87
CA MET A 143 1.84 -16.79 -3.84
C MET A 143 2.36 -18.06 -3.18
N ASP A 144 2.04 -19.19 -3.80
CA ASP A 144 2.63 -20.48 -3.45
C ASP A 144 2.88 -21.30 -4.72
N VAL A 145 3.87 -22.19 -4.64
CA VAL A 145 4.20 -23.13 -5.71
C VAL A 145 4.10 -24.54 -5.14
N HIS A 146 3.10 -25.28 -5.57
CA HIS A 146 2.84 -26.63 -5.11
C HIS A 146 3.38 -27.65 -6.12
N LYS A 147 4.21 -28.58 -5.65
CA LYS A 147 4.61 -29.75 -6.44
C LYS A 147 3.48 -30.80 -6.39
N LEU A 148 2.99 -31.20 -7.55
CA LEU A 148 1.92 -32.19 -7.75
C LEU A 148 2.46 -33.32 -8.65
N GLY A 149 3.05 -34.34 -8.03
CA GLY A 149 3.81 -35.36 -8.76
C GLY A 149 5.00 -34.74 -9.50
N ASP A 150 5.01 -34.88 -10.83
CA ASP A 150 6.05 -34.31 -11.72
C ASP A 150 5.71 -32.91 -12.24
N ARG A 151 4.61 -32.30 -11.77
CA ARG A 151 4.15 -30.98 -12.20
C ARG A 151 4.22 -29.97 -11.07
N PHE A 152 4.18 -28.69 -11.44
CA PHE A 152 4.06 -27.58 -10.50
C PHE A 152 2.77 -26.81 -10.76
N LEU A 153 2.09 -26.45 -9.69
CA LEU A 153 0.96 -25.52 -9.68
C LEU A 153 1.44 -24.20 -9.06
N ILE A 154 1.33 -23.11 -9.81
CA ILE A 154 1.58 -21.76 -9.32
C ILE A 154 0.22 -21.15 -8.99
N ALA A 155 0.02 -20.80 -7.72
CA ALA A 155 -1.19 -20.14 -7.26
C ALA A 155 -0.83 -18.84 -6.54
N GLY A 156 -1.74 -17.88 -6.53
CA GLY A 156 -1.60 -16.69 -5.70
C GLY A 156 -2.92 -15.98 -5.48
N GLN A 157 -2.87 -14.95 -4.66
CA GLN A 157 -4.03 -14.15 -4.33
C GLN A 157 -3.65 -12.70 -4.03
N VAL A 158 -4.61 -11.81 -4.29
CA VAL A 158 -4.61 -10.42 -3.81
C VAL A 158 -5.95 -10.15 -3.17
N VAL A 159 -5.93 -9.66 -1.94
CA VAL A 159 -7.12 -9.50 -1.11
C VAL A 159 -7.14 -8.10 -0.53
N LEU A 160 -8.20 -7.35 -0.79
CA LEU A 160 -8.47 -6.09 -0.13
C LEU A 160 -9.50 -6.30 0.98
N THR A 161 -9.11 -5.93 2.19
CA THR A 161 -9.98 -5.82 3.35
C THR A 161 -10.17 -4.35 3.74
N LEU A 162 -11.41 -3.92 3.89
CA LEU A 162 -11.76 -2.59 4.41
C LEU A 162 -12.37 -2.69 5.80
N PRO A 163 -12.21 -1.68 6.68
CA PRO A 163 -12.94 -1.60 7.94
C PRO A 163 -14.45 -1.80 7.73
N GLY A 164 -15.11 -2.60 8.58
CA GLY A 164 -16.51 -2.98 8.43
C GLY A 164 -16.82 -4.04 7.35
N GLY A 165 -15.89 -4.31 6.42
CA GLY A 165 -16.00 -5.38 5.42
C GLY A 165 -15.50 -6.75 5.90
N PRO A 166 -15.59 -7.80 5.05
CA PRO A 166 -15.01 -9.10 5.35
C PRO A 166 -13.49 -9.00 5.61
N CYS A 167 -12.98 -9.89 6.46
CA CYS A 167 -11.56 -10.02 6.81
C CYS A 167 -10.95 -11.25 6.13
N LEU A 168 -9.63 -11.45 6.26
CA LEU A 168 -8.93 -12.60 5.69
C LEU A 168 -9.46 -13.94 6.21
N ARG A 169 -9.92 -13.98 7.47
CA ARG A 169 -10.58 -15.17 8.05
C ARG A 169 -11.95 -15.43 7.42
N CYS A 170 -12.77 -14.40 7.20
CA CYS A 170 -14.05 -14.55 6.51
C CYS A 170 -13.87 -15.11 5.10
N MET A 171 -12.82 -14.66 4.40
CA MET A 171 -12.50 -15.09 3.04
C MET A 171 -11.78 -16.45 2.99
N GLY A 172 -11.45 -17.05 4.13
CA GLY A 172 -10.77 -18.36 4.20
C GLY A 172 -9.31 -18.31 3.73
N VAL A 173 -8.70 -17.14 3.69
CA VAL A 173 -7.26 -16.95 3.43
C VAL A 173 -6.48 -17.34 4.69
N VAL A 174 -6.98 -16.92 5.85
CA VAL A 174 -6.50 -17.35 7.16
C VAL A 174 -7.51 -18.35 7.72
N THR A 175 -7.04 -19.53 8.13
CA THR A 175 -7.87 -20.58 8.75
C THR A 175 -7.19 -21.13 10.00
N GLU A 176 -7.99 -21.61 10.96
CA GLU A 176 -7.47 -22.28 12.17
C GLU A 176 -6.54 -23.45 11.83
N ALA A 177 -6.88 -24.22 10.78
CA ALA A 177 -6.04 -25.33 10.32
C ALA A 177 -4.68 -24.85 9.79
N ALA A 178 -4.65 -23.73 9.07
CA ALA A 178 -3.42 -23.14 8.56
C ALA A 178 -2.55 -22.58 9.70
N LEU A 179 -3.15 -21.87 10.65
CA LEU A 179 -2.48 -21.35 11.85
C LEU A 179 -1.88 -22.48 12.70
N ALA A 180 -2.66 -23.53 12.98
CA ALA A 180 -2.19 -24.69 13.73
C ALA A 180 -1.07 -25.44 12.99
N THR A 181 -1.12 -25.50 11.66
CA THR A 181 -0.08 -26.13 10.85
C THR A 181 1.21 -25.33 10.86
N GLU A 182 1.13 -24.00 10.76
CA GLU A 182 2.27 -23.11 10.87
C GLU A 182 2.89 -23.18 12.27
N ALA A 183 2.09 -23.14 13.33
CA ALA A 183 2.56 -23.27 14.71
C ALA A 183 3.31 -24.59 14.97
N ARG A 184 2.85 -25.71 14.39
CA ARG A 184 3.56 -27.00 14.47
C ARG A 184 4.89 -27.01 13.70
N ARG A 185 5.04 -26.15 12.70
CA ARG A 185 6.27 -26.00 11.90
C ARG A 185 7.16 -24.88 12.42
N TYR A 186 6.84 -24.29 13.58
CA TYR A 186 7.63 -23.22 14.18
C TYR A 186 9.08 -23.67 14.37
N GLY A 187 10.03 -22.93 13.80
CA GLY A 187 11.45 -23.25 13.79
C GLY A 187 11.94 -24.14 12.62
N ALA A 188 11.04 -24.71 11.82
CA ALA A 188 11.40 -25.42 10.58
C ALA A 188 11.40 -24.43 9.40
N ALA A 189 12.52 -23.74 9.19
CA ALA A 189 12.67 -22.82 8.07
C ALA A 189 12.87 -23.62 6.76
N GLY A 190 11.94 -23.46 5.82
CA GLY A 190 12.08 -23.90 4.44
C GLY A 190 11.64 -22.79 3.50
N GLY A 191 12.50 -22.41 2.55
CA GLY A 191 12.13 -21.44 1.52
C GLY A 191 11.06 -22.02 0.60
N LYS A 192 9.95 -21.29 0.42
CA LYS A 192 8.96 -21.63 -0.62
C LYS A 192 9.52 -21.23 -1.99
N PRO A 193 9.45 -22.08 -3.02
CA PRO A 193 9.85 -21.69 -4.37
C PRO A 193 9.04 -20.50 -4.86
N GLN A 194 9.73 -19.48 -5.36
CA GLN A 194 9.12 -18.27 -5.90
C GLN A 194 9.97 -17.75 -7.05
N VAL A 195 9.35 -16.99 -7.95
CA VAL A 195 9.95 -16.45 -9.17
C VAL A 195 9.40 -15.05 -9.45
N VAL A 196 10.09 -14.24 -10.24
CA VAL A 196 9.78 -12.81 -10.42
C VAL A 196 8.39 -12.54 -11.01
N TRP A 197 7.96 -13.25 -12.06
CA TRP A 197 6.78 -12.82 -12.82
C TRP A 197 5.44 -12.96 -12.06
N PRO A 198 5.16 -14.02 -11.26
CA PRO A 198 3.95 -14.09 -10.45
C PRO A 198 3.93 -13.03 -9.37
N ASN A 199 5.08 -12.74 -8.76
CA ASN A 199 5.23 -11.64 -7.80
C ASN A 199 4.88 -10.31 -8.47
N GLY A 200 5.36 -10.07 -9.70
CA GLY A 200 4.99 -8.91 -10.50
C GLY A 200 3.50 -8.80 -10.78
N VAL A 201 2.85 -9.88 -11.25
CA VAL A 201 1.40 -9.89 -11.53
C VAL A 201 0.59 -9.58 -10.27
N LEU A 202 0.90 -10.22 -9.14
CA LEU A 202 0.22 -9.99 -7.87
C LEU A 202 0.46 -8.60 -7.32
N ALA A 203 1.71 -8.10 -7.38
CA ALA A 203 2.06 -6.75 -6.95
C ALA A 203 1.34 -5.69 -7.80
N SER A 204 1.33 -5.83 -9.13
CA SER A 204 0.59 -4.91 -10.01
C SER A 204 -0.92 -4.97 -9.77
N THR A 205 -1.46 -6.16 -9.47
CA THR A 205 -2.86 -6.30 -9.09
C THR A 205 -3.15 -5.57 -7.77
N ALA A 206 -2.29 -5.72 -6.75
CA ALA A 206 -2.40 -5.04 -5.46
C ALA A 206 -2.31 -3.51 -5.60
N VAL A 207 -1.35 -3.02 -6.40
CA VAL A 207 -1.21 -1.60 -6.74
C VAL A 207 -2.45 -1.10 -7.49
N GLY A 208 -3.06 -1.90 -8.37
CA GLY A 208 -4.32 -1.55 -9.02
C GLY A 208 -5.46 -1.32 -8.02
N LEU A 209 -5.62 -2.19 -7.01
CA LEU A 209 -6.62 -1.99 -5.96
C LEU A 209 -6.31 -0.76 -5.09
N PHE A 210 -5.04 -0.55 -4.75
CA PHE A 210 -4.60 0.67 -4.07
C PHE A 210 -4.95 1.93 -4.86
N THR A 211 -4.62 1.96 -6.15
CA THR A 211 -4.92 3.10 -7.01
C THR A 211 -6.42 3.34 -7.11
N GLN A 212 -7.24 2.29 -7.20
CA GLN A 212 -8.69 2.44 -7.20
C GLN A 212 -9.25 3.00 -5.87
N LEU A 213 -8.61 2.68 -4.74
CA LEU A 213 -8.99 3.23 -3.43
C LEU A 213 -8.66 4.72 -3.29
N VAL A 214 -7.49 5.13 -3.75
CA VAL A 214 -7.00 6.52 -3.60
C VAL A 214 -7.52 7.42 -4.72
N CYS A 215 -7.60 6.89 -5.94
CA CYS A 215 -7.99 7.59 -7.16
C CYS A 215 -9.05 6.76 -7.90
N PRO A 216 -10.34 6.84 -7.51
CA PRO A 216 -11.41 6.02 -8.08
C PRO A 216 -11.72 6.45 -9.52
N TRP A 217 -10.89 5.99 -10.45
CA TRP A 217 -11.00 6.25 -11.89
C TRP A 217 -12.19 5.53 -12.55
N HIS A 218 -12.88 4.67 -11.81
CA HIS A 218 -14.12 4.04 -12.24
C HIS A 218 -15.18 4.03 -11.12
N ASP A 219 -16.45 4.12 -11.49
CA ASP A 219 -17.59 4.46 -10.60
C ASP A 219 -18.04 3.36 -9.62
N LYS A 220 -17.23 2.32 -9.38
CA LYS A 220 -17.62 1.21 -8.49
C LYS A 220 -16.81 1.27 -7.20
N PRO A 221 -17.43 1.69 -6.06
CA PRO A 221 -16.76 1.67 -4.78
C PRO A 221 -16.42 0.23 -4.40
N MET A 222 -15.22 0.03 -3.88
CA MET A 222 -14.79 -1.27 -3.37
C MET A 222 -15.30 -1.45 -1.94
N ALA A 223 -15.96 -2.57 -1.65
CA ALA A 223 -16.27 -2.98 -0.28
C ALA A 223 -15.26 -4.02 0.24
N ALA A 224 -14.74 -4.84 -0.67
CA ALA A 224 -13.65 -5.79 -0.51
C ALA A 224 -13.22 -6.27 -1.90
N ALA A 225 -12.07 -6.91 -2.00
CA ALA A 225 -11.71 -7.68 -3.18
C ALA A 225 -11.00 -8.96 -2.78
N TYR A 226 -11.20 -10.02 -3.57
CA TYR A 226 -10.42 -11.24 -3.49
C TYR A 226 -10.22 -11.71 -4.92
N LEU A 227 -9.00 -11.57 -5.40
CA LEU A 227 -8.58 -11.98 -6.73
C LEU A 227 -7.62 -13.17 -6.59
N GLU A 228 -7.85 -14.20 -7.37
CA GLU A 228 -7.03 -15.42 -7.42
C GLU A 228 -6.22 -15.43 -8.71
N TYR A 229 -4.93 -15.77 -8.59
CA TYR A 229 -4.02 -15.93 -9.71
C TYR A 229 -3.76 -17.42 -9.95
N ASP A 230 -4.07 -17.87 -11.17
CA ASP A 230 -3.66 -19.18 -11.69
C ASP A 230 -2.44 -18.96 -12.59
N GLY A 231 -1.26 -19.29 -12.08
CA GLY A 231 0.00 -19.07 -12.79
C GLY A 231 0.26 -20.07 -13.92
N ASN A 232 -0.48 -21.18 -13.98
CA ASN A 232 -0.41 -22.13 -15.08
C ASN A 232 -1.28 -21.68 -16.26
N LYS A 233 -2.33 -20.90 -16.01
CA LYS A 233 -3.19 -20.30 -17.05
C LYS A 233 -2.90 -18.83 -17.33
N HIS A 234 -2.07 -18.20 -16.50
CA HIS A 234 -1.78 -16.77 -16.52
C HIS A 234 -3.02 -15.88 -16.37
N THR A 235 -3.95 -16.28 -15.51
CA THR A 235 -5.22 -15.56 -15.30
C THR A 235 -5.33 -15.02 -13.87
N VAL A 236 -5.84 -13.80 -13.74
CA VAL A 236 -6.31 -13.22 -12.47
C VAL A 236 -7.84 -13.13 -12.55
N SER A 237 -8.55 -13.74 -11.61
CA SER A 237 -10.02 -13.76 -11.60
C SER A 237 -10.59 -13.52 -10.21
N PRO A 238 -11.78 -12.90 -10.09
CA PRO A 238 -12.48 -12.79 -8.80
C PRO A 238 -12.72 -14.15 -8.16
N SER A 239 -12.47 -14.25 -6.86
CA SER A 239 -12.67 -15.49 -6.12
C SER A 239 -14.15 -15.74 -5.83
N MET A 240 -14.56 -16.99 -6.06
CA MET A 240 -15.89 -17.48 -5.66
C MET A 240 -16.10 -17.43 -4.14
N ARG A 241 -15.01 -17.42 -3.35
CA ARG A 241 -15.09 -17.34 -1.88
C ARG A 241 -15.66 -16.01 -1.43
N LEU A 242 -15.25 -14.89 -2.04
CA LEU A 242 -15.82 -13.59 -1.74
C LEU A 242 -17.28 -13.50 -2.17
N ALA A 243 -17.62 -14.03 -3.35
CA ALA A 243 -18.99 -14.09 -3.84
C ALA A 243 -19.92 -14.86 -2.87
N ALA A 244 -19.42 -15.96 -2.28
CA ALA A 244 -20.17 -16.77 -1.32
C ALA A 244 -20.48 -16.05 0.01
N ILE A 245 -19.75 -14.98 0.34
CA ILE A 245 -19.90 -14.23 1.60
C ILE A 245 -20.33 -12.77 1.41
N ALA A 246 -20.62 -12.33 0.18
CA ALA A 246 -20.80 -10.91 -0.16
C ALA A 246 -21.83 -10.16 0.71
N ASN A 247 -22.86 -10.87 1.21
CA ASN A 247 -23.93 -10.31 2.05
C ASN A 247 -23.84 -10.73 3.52
N ARG A 248 -22.69 -11.26 3.97
CA ARG A 248 -22.51 -11.72 5.34
C ARG A 248 -21.62 -10.71 6.10
N PRO A 249 -22.09 -10.14 7.22
CA PRO A 249 -21.25 -9.29 8.03
C PRO A 249 -20.07 -10.10 8.59
N CYS A 250 -18.95 -9.43 8.81
CA CYS A 250 -17.80 -10.05 9.45
C CYS A 250 -18.15 -10.45 10.88
N SER A 251 -18.05 -11.74 11.21
CA SER A 251 -18.23 -12.24 12.58
C SER A 251 -17.00 -12.05 13.48
N HIS A 252 -15.88 -11.62 12.91
CA HIS A 252 -14.60 -11.45 13.63
C HIS A 252 -14.35 -10.01 14.10
N TYR A 253 -14.90 -9.03 13.38
CA TYR A 253 -14.81 -7.60 13.70
C TYR A 253 -16.16 -6.97 13.41
N LEU A 254 -16.93 -6.68 14.45
CA LEU A 254 -18.27 -6.15 14.27
C LEU A 254 -18.15 -4.67 13.88
N ALA A 255 -18.99 -4.22 12.94
CA ALA A 255 -18.94 -2.85 12.43
C ALA A 255 -19.15 -1.79 13.52
N HIS A 256 -19.85 -2.12 14.61
CA HIS A 256 -20.04 -1.23 15.77
C HIS A 256 -18.86 -1.23 16.75
N GLU A 257 -17.90 -2.15 16.60
CA GLU A 257 -16.66 -2.21 17.38
C GLU A 257 -15.47 -1.56 16.64
N ALA A 258 -15.65 -1.30 15.34
CA ALA A 258 -14.76 -0.48 14.54
C ALA A 258 -15.09 1.00 14.84
N GLY A 259 -14.08 1.79 15.23
CA GLY A 259 -14.27 3.24 15.31
C GLY A 259 -14.58 3.84 13.92
N GLU A 260 -14.90 5.13 13.88
CA GLU A 260 -15.05 5.84 12.60
C GLU A 260 -13.68 5.99 11.93
N PRO A 261 -13.51 5.57 10.65
CA PRO A 261 -12.24 5.73 9.95
C PRO A 261 -11.86 7.21 9.96
N ARG A 262 -10.58 7.51 10.28
CA ARG A 262 -10.08 8.90 10.28
C ARG A 262 -10.09 9.53 8.88
N PHE A 263 -10.31 8.73 7.85
CA PHE A 263 -10.34 9.11 6.45
C PHE A 263 -11.53 8.38 5.77
N ASP A 264 -12.51 9.14 5.28
CA ASP A 264 -13.59 8.63 4.42
C ASP A 264 -13.34 9.14 3.00
N ILE A 265 -12.91 8.26 2.08
CA ILE A 265 -12.67 8.63 0.67
C ILE A 265 -13.93 9.13 -0.06
N ARG A 266 -15.13 8.88 0.49
CA ARG A 266 -16.40 9.40 -0.06
C ARG A 266 -16.66 10.85 0.36
N THR A 267 -15.90 11.34 1.34
CA THR A 267 -16.00 12.70 1.87
C THR A 267 -14.60 13.32 1.85
N PRO A 268 -14.21 14.01 0.77
CA PRO A 268 -12.87 14.60 0.69
C PRO A 268 -12.64 15.51 1.91
N PRO A 269 -11.43 15.48 2.51
CA PRO A 269 -11.13 16.37 3.62
C PRO A 269 -11.43 17.81 3.19
N ALA A 270 -12.09 18.56 4.09
CA ALA A 270 -12.38 19.97 3.81
C ALA A 270 -11.08 20.65 3.35
N PRO A 271 -11.10 21.43 2.26
CA PRO A 271 -9.90 22.07 1.76
C PRO A 271 -9.26 22.81 2.93
N VAL A 272 -8.00 22.50 3.22
CA VAL A 272 -7.22 23.25 4.20
C VAL A 272 -7.21 24.67 3.68
N LYS A 273 -8.05 25.54 4.27
CA LYS A 273 -8.00 26.96 3.99
C LYS A 273 -6.55 27.35 4.28
N PRO A 274 -5.79 27.87 3.29
CA PRO A 274 -4.47 28.37 3.59
C PRO A 274 -4.64 29.32 4.77
N GLN A 275 -3.93 29.03 5.86
CA GLN A 275 -3.77 30.01 6.91
C GLN A 275 -3.00 31.15 6.25
N VAL A 276 -3.76 32.09 5.71
CA VAL A 276 -3.25 33.42 5.47
C VAL A 276 -2.90 33.90 6.87
N GLU A 277 -1.62 33.79 7.22
CA GLU A 277 -1.06 34.67 8.23
C GLU A 277 -1.41 36.07 7.75
N THR A 278 -2.44 36.66 8.37
CA THR A 278 -2.62 38.09 8.35
C THR A 278 -1.44 38.66 9.12
N SER A 279 -0.29 38.74 8.43
CA SER A 279 0.72 39.72 8.79
C SER A 279 -0.01 41.04 8.74
N VAL A 280 -0.17 41.62 9.92
CA VAL A 280 -0.53 43.01 10.10
C VAL A 280 0.61 43.79 9.47
N LEU A 281 0.55 44.00 8.16
CA LEU A 281 1.25 45.10 7.54
C LEU A 281 0.50 46.34 7.99
N ALA A 282 1.06 46.94 9.02
CA ALA A 282 0.66 48.23 9.54
C ALA A 282 0.44 49.20 8.37
N ASP A 283 -0.74 49.81 8.38
CA ASP A 283 -0.94 51.15 7.90
C ASP A 283 0.17 52.05 8.45
N GLU A 284 1.20 52.32 7.65
CA GLU A 284 1.96 53.57 7.78
C GLU A 284 2.89 53.80 6.57
N VAL A 285 2.74 55.01 6.00
CA VAL A 285 3.61 55.67 5.01
C VAL A 285 3.48 55.23 3.55
N ALA A 286 2.33 55.56 2.93
CA ALA A 286 2.30 55.84 1.50
C ALA A 286 2.59 57.34 1.25
N PRO A 287 3.61 57.70 0.45
CA PRO A 287 3.93 59.10 0.14
C PRO A 287 2.78 59.84 -0.57
N SER A 288 2.65 61.14 -0.31
CA SER A 288 1.53 61.98 -0.78
C SER A 288 1.31 61.98 -2.31
N TRP A 289 2.36 61.72 -3.11
CA TRP A 289 2.27 61.67 -4.57
C TRP A 289 1.48 60.46 -5.10
N TRP A 290 1.36 59.37 -4.32
CA TRP A 290 0.63 58.17 -4.71
C TRP A 290 -0.89 58.38 -4.71
N ARG A 291 -1.40 59.29 -3.86
CA ARG A 291 -2.85 59.61 -3.77
C ARG A 291 -3.35 60.39 -4.99
N SER A 292 -2.50 61.17 -5.65
CA SER A 292 -2.86 61.93 -6.85
C SER A 292 -2.99 61.05 -8.10
N VAL A 293 -2.26 59.93 -8.17
CA VAL A 293 -2.34 58.99 -9.30
C VAL A 293 -3.63 58.17 -9.23
N VAL A 294 -4.07 57.80 -8.01
CA VAL A 294 -5.29 57.00 -7.83
C VAL A 294 -6.55 57.81 -8.18
N ALA A 295 -6.60 59.11 -7.84
CA ALA A 295 -7.74 59.97 -8.19
C ALA A 295 -7.94 60.11 -9.71
N PHE A 296 -6.85 60.17 -10.48
CA PHE A 296 -6.89 60.29 -11.95
C PHE A 296 -7.52 59.07 -12.64
N PHE A 297 -7.33 57.86 -12.10
CA PHE A 297 -7.88 56.63 -12.67
C PHE A 297 -9.27 56.25 -12.16
N THR A 298 -9.73 56.84 -11.04
CA THR A 298 -11.03 56.50 -10.43
C THR A 298 -12.16 57.49 -10.73
N GLY A 299 -11.92 58.55 -11.50
CA GLY A 299 -12.97 59.47 -11.96
C GLY A 299 -13.72 60.18 -10.83
N ARG A 300 -13.02 60.54 -9.74
CA ARG A 300 -13.49 61.44 -8.68
C ARG A 300 -12.46 62.52 -8.43
#